data_AF-A0A535AGJ9-F1
#
_entry.id   AF-A0A535AGJ9-F1
#
_cell.length_a   1.000
_cell.length_b   1.000
_cell.length_c   1.000
_cell.angle_alpha   90.00
_cell.angle_beta   90.00
_cell.angle_gamma   90.00
#
_symmetry.space_group_name_H-M   'P 1'
#
loop_
_entity.id
_entity.type
_entity.pdbx_description
1 polymer ?
#
loop_
_entity_poly.entity_id
_entity_poly.type
_entity_poly.pdbx_seq_one_letter_code
_entity_poly.pdbx_strand_id
1 'polypeptide(L)'
;MTATAQAATVQPARLLPGASSERVANATDSADKRRSAGVIRGKALIFWDPKVPGKKLDAIDTDQITPSNDCVSETLETLDARWKAGSFRFLMPDFRERVARGENFVVAGDRFAIGSSREMSPAGVKGVGDEAGHEIVIVCGAAMGDIFRRNALNLGLHVVQSRAAVDDAQEGDRFTFDPATRSLRNETRDKTYEPAPLSPQEEEIRRSGGIIKVGRREFADSVSRAPEIRWPEAKAARRLSSTEQIVWSHRVDKDADVRPGATLRVYADLLPASDGTGPFAIHTFNQISGGDVVYPRQVAYANDHFVFNRNEESDKQTDIGRQFAQHYGIGKPRYATPGDGI
;
A
#
# COMPACT_ATOMS: atom_id res chain seq x y z
N MET A 1 10.02 -10.05 43.33
CA MET A 1 10.84 -10.28 42.12
C MET A 1 10.38 -9.29 41.07
N THR A 2 11.13 -8.20 40.90
CA THR A 2 10.91 -7.26 39.80
C THR A 2 11.16 -8.00 38.50
N ALA A 3 10.08 -8.34 37.80
CA ALA A 3 10.17 -8.71 36.39
C ALA A 3 10.71 -7.48 35.67
N THR A 4 12.03 -7.45 35.45
CA THR A 4 12.61 -6.61 34.41
C THR A 4 11.89 -7.00 33.14
N ALA A 5 10.97 -6.15 32.69
CA ALA A 5 10.48 -6.19 31.33
C ALA A 5 11.73 -6.08 30.45
N GLN A 6 12.23 -7.22 29.96
CA GLN A 6 13.16 -7.19 28.84
C GLN A 6 12.42 -6.42 27.76
N ALA A 7 12.86 -5.20 27.48
CA ALA A 7 12.39 -4.45 26.32
C ALA A 7 12.43 -5.43 25.15
N ALA A 8 11.27 -5.67 24.52
CA ALA A 8 11.13 -6.67 23.47
C ALA A 8 12.17 -6.36 22.40
N THR A 9 13.30 -7.08 22.44
CA THR A 9 14.44 -6.72 21.60
C THR A 9 14.11 -7.25 20.21
N VAL A 10 14.27 -6.39 19.19
CA VAL A 10 14.06 -6.80 17.79
C VAL A 10 14.96 -7.99 17.49
N GLN A 11 14.33 -9.14 17.24
CA GLN A 11 15.03 -10.39 16.99
C GLN A 11 15.61 -10.45 15.56
N PRO A 12 16.79 -11.06 15.36
CA PRO A 12 17.31 -11.36 14.02
C PRO A 12 16.33 -12.19 13.18
N ALA A 13 16.54 -12.19 11.86
CA ALA A 13 15.78 -13.07 10.98
C ALA A 13 16.14 -14.54 11.24
N ARG A 14 15.15 -15.42 11.14
CA ARG A 14 15.33 -16.86 11.24
C ARG A 14 14.91 -17.50 9.92
N LEU A 15 15.81 -18.26 9.32
CA LEU A 15 15.53 -19.04 8.12
C LEU A 15 14.68 -20.27 8.46
N LEU A 16 13.83 -20.68 7.52
CA LEU A 16 13.19 -21.99 7.55
C LEU A 16 14.22 -23.11 7.30
N PRO A 17 14.02 -24.32 7.82
CA PRO A 17 14.94 -25.44 7.60
C PRO A 17 15.21 -25.70 6.11
N GLY A 18 16.48 -25.68 5.70
CA GLY A 18 16.89 -25.91 4.31
C GLY A 18 16.72 -24.72 3.35
N ALA A 19 16.27 -23.56 3.84
CA ALA A 19 16.11 -22.36 3.03
C ALA A 19 17.43 -21.58 2.85
N SER A 20 17.50 -20.78 1.77
CA SER A 20 18.58 -19.82 1.53
C SER A 20 18.01 -18.53 0.95
N SER A 21 18.41 -17.39 1.51
CA SER A 21 17.98 -16.06 1.09
C SER A 21 18.49 -15.64 -0.29
N GLU A 22 19.57 -16.26 -0.78
CA GLU A 22 20.16 -15.96 -2.09
C GLU A 22 19.25 -16.38 -3.26
N ARG A 23 18.38 -17.37 -3.05
CA ARG A 23 17.46 -17.88 -4.08
C ARG A 23 16.40 -16.86 -4.49
N VAL A 24 15.95 -16.02 -3.56
CA VAL A 24 14.88 -15.02 -3.80
C VAL A 24 15.40 -13.82 -4.58
N ALA A 25 16.66 -13.43 -4.35
CA ALA A 25 17.29 -12.30 -5.03
C ALA A 25 17.49 -12.54 -6.54
N ASN A 26 17.70 -13.78 -6.99
CA ASN A 26 17.98 -14.09 -8.40
C ASN A 26 16.73 -14.19 -9.29
N ALA A 27 15.52 -14.22 -8.72
CA ALA A 27 14.27 -14.29 -9.48
C ALA A 27 13.86 -12.95 -10.11
N THR A 28 14.50 -11.84 -9.74
CA THR A 28 14.18 -10.49 -10.24
C THR A 28 14.70 -10.20 -11.64
N ASP A 29 15.77 -10.86 -12.09
CA ASP A 29 16.47 -10.49 -13.34
C ASP A 29 15.90 -11.17 -14.60
N SER A 30 15.19 -12.29 -14.48
CA SER A 30 14.79 -13.11 -15.63
C SER A 30 13.41 -12.78 -16.21
N ALA A 31 12.54 -12.08 -15.47
CA ALA A 31 11.16 -11.85 -15.89
C ALA A 31 10.89 -10.49 -16.59
N ASP A 32 11.81 -9.52 -16.54
CA ASP A 32 11.45 -8.12 -16.79
C ASP A 32 12.14 -7.45 -17.99
N LYS A 33 12.12 -8.15 -19.14
CA LYS A 33 12.52 -7.55 -20.44
C LYS A 33 11.37 -6.91 -21.22
N ARG A 34 10.17 -6.75 -20.66
CA ARG A 34 9.03 -6.16 -21.41
C ARG A 34 8.08 -5.34 -20.54
N ARG A 35 8.48 -4.12 -20.22
CA ARG A 35 7.57 -2.96 -20.13
C ARG A 35 8.43 -1.69 -20.15
N SER A 36 8.84 -1.26 -21.34
CA SER A 36 9.20 0.15 -21.50
C SER A 36 7.95 0.94 -21.14
N ALA A 37 7.99 1.73 -20.07
CA ALA A 37 6.85 2.54 -19.61
C ALA A 37 6.49 3.55 -20.71
N GLY A 38 5.61 3.13 -21.62
CA GLY A 38 5.06 4.00 -22.63
C GLY A 38 4.21 5.08 -21.98
N VAL A 39 4.02 6.19 -22.68
CA VAL A 39 3.04 7.20 -22.29
C VAL A 39 1.67 6.56 -22.20
N ILE A 40 1.05 6.63 -21.01
CA ILE A 40 -0.29 6.15 -20.74
C ILE A 40 -1.27 7.13 -21.38
N ARG A 41 -2.28 6.60 -22.10
CA ARG A 41 -3.31 7.41 -22.76
C ARG A 41 -4.69 6.89 -22.44
N GLY A 42 -5.67 7.79 -22.46
CA GLY A 42 -7.07 7.43 -22.49
C GLY A 42 -7.95 8.59 -22.09
N LYS A 43 -9.19 8.30 -21.69
CA LYS A 43 -10.22 9.32 -21.47
C LYS A 43 -10.41 9.63 -19.99
N ALA A 44 -10.82 10.86 -19.73
CA ALA A 44 -11.26 11.29 -18.41
C ALA A 44 -12.52 10.51 -17.98
N LEU A 45 -12.46 9.98 -16.76
CA LEU A 45 -13.56 9.39 -16.00
C LEU A 45 -13.77 10.27 -14.78
N ILE A 46 -14.76 11.15 -14.83
CA ILE A 46 -14.89 12.25 -13.87
C ILE A 46 -15.97 11.94 -12.82
N PHE A 47 -15.60 12.11 -11.56
CA PHE A 47 -16.56 12.15 -10.45
C PHE A 47 -17.09 13.57 -10.29
N TRP A 48 -18.31 13.81 -10.77
CA TRP A 48 -19.01 15.09 -10.61
C TRP A 48 -19.76 15.16 -9.27
N ASP A 49 -19.78 16.34 -8.65
CA ASP A 49 -20.60 16.57 -7.46
C ASP A 49 -22.08 16.70 -7.87
N PRO A 50 -22.97 15.77 -7.46
CA PRO A 50 -24.37 15.81 -7.85
C PRO A 50 -25.12 17.01 -7.25
N LYS A 51 -24.56 17.68 -6.23
CA LYS A 51 -25.18 18.82 -5.55
C LYS A 51 -24.72 20.16 -6.13
N VAL A 52 -23.60 20.19 -6.87
CA VAL A 52 -23.00 21.43 -7.36
C VAL A 52 -22.60 21.26 -8.83
N PRO A 53 -23.45 21.70 -9.77
CA PRO A 53 -23.17 21.59 -11.20
C PRO A 53 -21.80 22.17 -11.58
N GLY A 54 -21.03 21.43 -12.38
CA GLY A 54 -19.70 21.84 -12.84
C GLY A 54 -18.56 21.65 -11.83
N LYS A 55 -18.86 21.21 -10.60
CA LYS A 55 -17.85 20.91 -9.58
C LYS A 55 -17.50 19.42 -9.58
N LYS A 56 -16.20 19.10 -9.46
CA LYS A 56 -15.74 17.72 -9.25
C LYS A 56 -15.94 17.35 -7.79
N LEU A 57 -16.29 16.10 -7.53
CA LEU A 57 -16.63 15.62 -6.21
C LEU A 57 -15.40 15.61 -5.30
N ASP A 58 -15.46 16.40 -4.23
CA ASP A 58 -14.47 16.40 -3.16
C ASP A 58 -14.76 15.27 -2.16
N ALA A 59 -13.76 14.96 -1.33
CA ALA A 59 -13.91 14.14 -0.12
C ALA A 59 -14.41 12.72 -0.34
N ILE A 60 -14.09 12.13 -1.50
CA ILE A 60 -14.32 10.70 -1.72
C ILE A 60 -13.47 9.93 -0.71
N ASP A 61 -14.11 9.25 0.24
CA ASP A 61 -13.40 8.44 1.22
C ASP A 61 -13.16 7.00 0.74
N THR A 62 -12.36 6.24 1.50
CA THR A 62 -12.04 4.85 1.15
C THR A 62 -13.25 3.91 1.17
N ASP A 63 -14.32 4.21 1.93
CA ASP A 63 -15.57 3.45 1.91
C ASP A 63 -16.33 3.65 0.61
N GLN A 64 -16.30 4.86 0.06
CA GLN A 64 -16.87 5.18 -1.25
C GLN A 64 -16.05 4.58 -2.41
N ILE A 65 -14.73 4.40 -2.24
CA ILE A 65 -13.89 3.69 -3.21
C ILE A 65 -14.12 2.18 -3.12
N THR A 66 -14.12 1.59 -1.92
CA THR A 66 -14.37 0.16 -1.72
C THR A 66 -15.18 -0.03 -0.44
N PRO A 67 -16.47 -0.39 -0.56
CA PRO A 67 -17.31 -0.63 0.60
C PRO A 67 -16.73 -1.71 1.52
N SER A 68 -16.99 -1.58 2.82
CA SER A 68 -16.46 -2.51 3.82
C SER A 68 -16.82 -3.98 3.55
N ASN A 69 -18.04 -4.24 3.05
CA ASN A 69 -18.48 -5.60 2.68
C ASN A 69 -17.75 -6.17 1.46
N ASP A 70 -17.15 -5.31 0.63
CA ASP A 70 -16.34 -5.71 -0.51
C ASP A 70 -14.85 -5.74 -0.16
N CYS A 71 -14.45 -5.47 1.08
CA CYS A 71 -13.06 -5.54 1.54
C CYS A 71 -12.67 -6.94 2.05
N VAL A 72 -13.46 -7.96 1.70
CA VAL A 72 -13.28 -9.34 2.12
C VAL A 72 -12.62 -10.20 1.05
N SER A 73 -11.87 -11.21 1.48
CA SER A 73 -11.19 -12.14 0.58
C SER A 73 -11.34 -13.57 1.06
N GLU A 74 -11.74 -14.46 0.15
CA GLU A 74 -11.93 -15.87 0.48
C GLU A 74 -10.61 -16.66 0.48
N THR A 75 -9.64 -16.24 -0.35
CA THR A 75 -8.32 -16.90 -0.49
C THR A 75 -7.24 -15.88 -0.84
N LEU A 76 -5.96 -16.29 -0.75
CA LEU A 76 -4.84 -15.45 -1.22
C LEU A 76 -4.74 -15.42 -2.75
N GLU A 77 -5.31 -16.42 -3.44
CA GLU A 77 -5.32 -16.56 -4.90
C GLU A 77 -6.35 -15.64 -5.56
N THR A 78 -7.51 -15.46 -4.92
CA THR A 78 -8.62 -14.59 -5.41
C THR A 78 -8.78 -13.33 -4.57
N LEU A 79 -7.68 -12.88 -3.97
CA LEU A 79 -7.63 -11.83 -2.96
C LEU A 79 -8.37 -10.55 -3.40
N ASP A 80 -8.18 -10.13 -4.66
CA ASP A 80 -8.70 -8.87 -5.20
C ASP A 80 -10.11 -8.97 -5.82
N ALA A 81 -10.71 -10.17 -5.91
CA ALA A 81 -11.92 -10.39 -6.68
C ALA A 81 -13.09 -9.50 -6.21
N ARG A 82 -13.32 -9.45 -4.89
CA ARG A 82 -14.33 -8.59 -4.27
C ARG A 82 -13.94 -7.12 -4.31
N TRP A 83 -12.65 -6.81 -4.16
CA TRP A 83 -12.15 -5.43 -4.15
C TRP A 83 -12.37 -4.77 -5.52
N LYS A 84 -12.08 -5.50 -6.60
CA LYS A 84 -12.41 -5.10 -7.97
C LYS A 84 -13.91 -4.93 -8.16
N ALA A 85 -14.73 -5.82 -7.60
CA ALA A 85 -16.19 -5.74 -7.71
C ALA A 85 -16.80 -4.58 -6.90
N GLY A 86 -16.16 -4.18 -5.80
CA GLY A 86 -16.58 -3.07 -4.95
C GLY A 86 -16.08 -1.71 -5.40
N SER A 87 -15.07 -1.66 -6.28
CA SER A 87 -14.43 -0.43 -6.74
C SER A 87 -15.44 0.56 -7.31
N PHE A 88 -15.66 1.65 -6.56
CA PHE A 88 -16.64 2.71 -6.80
C PHE A 88 -18.09 2.25 -7.00
N ARG A 89 -18.47 1.04 -6.54
CA ARG A 89 -19.77 0.42 -6.86
C ARG A 89 -20.98 1.33 -6.67
N PHE A 90 -21.02 2.09 -5.58
CA PHE A 90 -22.15 2.97 -5.28
C PHE A 90 -21.99 4.38 -5.85
N LEU A 91 -20.75 4.81 -6.06
CA LEU A 91 -20.45 6.16 -6.53
C LEU A 91 -20.48 6.26 -8.06
N MET A 92 -20.07 5.20 -8.75
CA MET A 92 -20.11 5.03 -10.19
C MET A 92 -20.36 3.55 -10.53
N PRO A 93 -21.64 3.11 -10.57
CA PRO A 93 -21.98 1.70 -10.77
C PRO A 93 -21.44 1.07 -12.05
N ASP A 94 -21.21 1.87 -13.10
CA ASP A 94 -20.67 1.44 -14.39
C ASP A 94 -19.14 1.61 -14.50
N PHE A 95 -18.43 1.86 -13.39
CA PHE A 95 -16.99 2.16 -13.36
C PHE A 95 -16.16 1.14 -14.16
N ARG A 96 -16.37 -0.17 -13.93
CA ARG A 96 -15.61 -1.24 -14.61
C ARG A 96 -15.84 -1.23 -16.12
N GLU A 97 -17.09 -1.00 -16.55
CA GLU A 97 -17.44 -0.93 -17.96
C GLU A 97 -16.82 0.30 -18.63
N ARG A 98 -16.83 1.44 -17.95
CA ARG A 98 -16.18 2.69 -18.40
C ARG A 98 -14.68 2.50 -18.57
N VAL A 99 -14.01 1.88 -17.60
CA VAL A 99 -12.58 1.55 -17.70
C VAL A 99 -12.33 0.63 -18.89
N ALA A 100 -13.15 -0.42 -19.10
CA ALA A 100 -13.03 -1.31 -20.27
C ALA A 100 -13.16 -0.56 -21.61
N ARG A 101 -13.98 0.51 -21.66
CA ARG A 101 -14.12 1.41 -22.83
C ARG A 101 -12.96 2.41 -23.01
N GLY A 102 -11.92 2.34 -22.17
CA GLY A 102 -10.72 3.19 -22.25
C GLY A 102 -10.82 4.51 -21.47
N GLU A 103 -11.72 4.59 -20.50
CA GLU A 103 -11.82 5.70 -19.55
C GLU A 103 -10.99 5.37 -18.30
N ASN A 104 -9.68 5.60 -18.38
CA ASN A 104 -8.69 5.17 -17.37
C ASN A 104 -8.01 6.35 -16.64
N PHE A 105 -8.44 7.59 -16.87
CA PHE A 105 -8.03 8.75 -16.07
C PHE A 105 -9.11 9.10 -15.08
N VAL A 106 -9.01 8.58 -13.87
CA VAL A 106 -9.95 8.86 -12.78
C VAL A 106 -9.74 10.27 -12.27
N VAL A 107 -10.72 11.16 -12.45
CA VAL A 107 -10.64 12.57 -12.05
C VAL A 107 -11.58 12.87 -10.89
N ALA A 108 -11.05 13.37 -9.79
CA ALA A 108 -11.82 13.75 -8.60
C ALA A 108 -11.35 15.09 -8.01
N GLY A 109 -12.15 15.67 -7.10
CA GLY A 109 -11.85 16.92 -6.42
C GLY A 109 -10.75 16.82 -5.36
N ASP A 110 -10.79 17.75 -4.40
CA ASP A 110 -9.90 17.75 -3.24
C ASP A 110 -10.25 16.63 -2.26
N ARG A 111 -9.30 16.26 -1.40
CA ARG A 111 -9.49 15.28 -0.32
C ARG A 111 -9.93 13.91 -0.83
N PHE A 112 -9.42 13.51 -1.99
CA PHE A 112 -9.63 12.17 -2.53
C PHE A 112 -8.94 11.10 -1.68
N ALA A 113 -9.64 9.99 -1.46
CA ALA A 113 -9.22 8.81 -0.71
C ALA A 113 -8.78 9.09 0.73
N ILE A 114 -9.52 9.95 1.43
CA ILE A 114 -9.36 10.12 2.88
C ILE A 114 -10.00 8.94 3.65
N GLY A 115 -9.64 8.77 4.92
CA GLY A 115 -10.25 7.76 5.78
C GLY A 115 -9.31 6.63 6.18
N SER A 116 -9.86 5.42 6.26
CA SER A 116 -9.19 4.27 6.86
C SER A 116 -8.09 3.68 5.98
N SER A 117 -7.14 2.96 6.59
CA SER A 117 -6.05 2.29 5.88
C SER A 117 -6.54 1.03 5.16
N ARG A 118 -7.19 1.22 4.00
CA ARG A 118 -7.68 0.12 3.15
C ARG A 118 -6.78 -0.04 1.94
N GLU A 119 -5.87 -1.00 2.00
CA GLU A 119 -5.05 -1.39 0.84
C GLU A 119 -5.91 -1.99 -0.29
N MET A 120 -7.07 -2.52 0.06
CA MET A 120 -8.11 -3.02 -0.84
C MET A 120 -8.59 -1.93 -1.81
N SER A 121 -8.63 -0.66 -1.40
CA SER A 121 -9.11 0.43 -2.24
C SER A 121 -8.22 0.69 -3.46
N PRO A 122 -6.92 1.02 -3.31
CA PRO A 122 -6.05 1.17 -4.48
C PRO A 122 -5.83 -0.17 -5.20
N ALA A 123 -5.80 -1.32 -4.49
CA ALA A 123 -5.64 -2.62 -5.14
C ALA A 123 -6.83 -2.98 -6.04
N GLY A 124 -8.07 -2.77 -5.57
CA GLY A 124 -9.28 -2.99 -6.35
C GLY A 124 -9.33 -2.10 -7.59
N VAL A 125 -9.05 -0.80 -7.43
CA VAL A 125 -9.00 0.13 -8.56
C VAL A 125 -7.96 -0.31 -9.58
N LYS A 126 -6.73 -0.60 -9.15
CA LYS A 126 -5.67 -1.10 -10.04
C LYS A 126 -6.09 -2.39 -10.75
N GLY A 127 -6.67 -3.34 -10.01
CA GLY A 127 -7.11 -4.63 -10.54
C GLY A 127 -8.20 -4.51 -11.60
N VAL A 128 -9.11 -3.53 -11.49
CA VAL A 128 -10.09 -3.22 -12.56
C VAL A 128 -9.38 -2.76 -13.83
N GLY A 129 -8.36 -1.92 -13.71
CA GLY A 129 -7.53 -1.50 -14.83
C GLY A 129 -6.80 -2.67 -15.48
N ASP A 130 -6.09 -3.47 -14.68
CA ASP A 130 -5.33 -4.63 -15.14
C ASP A 130 -6.24 -5.65 -15.88
N GLU A 131 -7.43 -5.92 -15.34
CA GLU A 131 -8.43 -6.82 -15.95
C GLU A 131 -8.93 -6.28 -17.30
N ALA A 132 -9.08 -4.97 -17.41
CA ALA A 132 -9.47 -4.30 -18.65
C ALA A 132 -8.30 -4.09 -19.63
N GLY A 133 -7.06 -4.42 -19.24
CA GLY A 133 -5.86 -4.18 -20.03
C GLY A 133 -5.41 -2.71 -20.08
N HIS A 134 -5.88 -1.88 -19.14
CA HIS A 134 -5.57 -0.44 -19.07
C HIS A 134 -4.80 -0.08 -17.81
N GLU A 135 -3.77 0.75 -17.92
CA GLU A 135 -3.20 1.40 -16.73
C GLU A 135 -4.11 2.56 -16.31
N ILE A 136 -4.47 2.59 -15.02
CA ILE A 136 -5.27 3.67 -14.44
C ILE A 136 -4.36 4.76 -13.89
N VAL A 137 -4.74 6.02 -14.13
CA VAL A 137 -4.13 7.21 -13.54
C VAL A 137 -5.20 7.94 -12.73
N ILE A 138 -4.96 8.11 -11.44
CA ILE A 138 -5.80 8.92 -10.57
C ILE A 138 -5.29 10.35 -10.59
N VAL A 139 -6.13 11.29 -11.01
CA VAL A 139 -5.89 12.73 -11.01
C VAL A 139 -6.84 13.37 -10.01
N CYS A 140 -6.31 14.02 -8.97
CA CYS A 140 -7.14 14.70 -7.99
C CYS A 140 -6.60 16.08 -7.60
N GLY A 141 -7.40 16.79 -6.81
CA GLY A 141 -7.05 18.12 -6.32
C GLY A 141 -6.04 18.08 -5.17
N ALA A 142 -6.23 18.99 -4.21
CA ALA A 142 -5.40 19.09 -3.02
C ALA A 142 -5.71 17.99 -1.99
N ALA A 143 -4.75 17.73 -1.10
CA ALA A 143 -4.92 16.91 0.10
C ALA A 143 -5.45 15.48 -0.13
N MET A 144 -4.92 14.74 -1.13
CA MET A 144 -5.13 13.28 -1.22
C MET A 144 -4.76 12.60 0.11
N GLY A 145 -5.51 11.57 0.52
CA GLY A 145 -5.16 10.79 1.71
C GLY A 145 -3.78 10.15 1.61
N ASP A 146 -2.87 10.48 2.54
CA ASP A 146 -1.47 10.05 2.48
C ASP A 146 -1.32 8.52 2.50
N ILE A 147 -2.17 7.82 3.25
CA ILE A 147 -2.16 6.35 3.32
C ILE A 147 -2.53 5.74 1.96
N PHE A 148 -3.59 6.25 1.33
CA PHE A 148 -3.98 5.81 -0.01
C PHE A 148 -2.88 6.13 -1.03
N ARG A 149 -2.29 7.33 -0.99
CA ARG A 149 -1.19 7.73 -1.88
C ARG A 149 -0.02 6.75 -1.77
N ARG A 150 0.43 6.45 -0.55
CA ARG A 150 1.49 5.47 -0.29
C ARG A 150 1.12 4.08 -0.83
N ASN A 151 -0.07 3.59 -0.52
CA ASN A 151 -0.51 2.25 -0.92
C ASN A 151 -0.66 2.13 -2.44
N ALA A 152 -1.17 3.17 -3.11
CA ALA A 152 -1.26 3.25 -4.56
C ALA A 152 0.13 3.17 -5.22
N LEU A 153 1.09 3.98 -4.76
CA LEU A 153 2.47 3.95 -5.26
C LEU A 153 3.15 2.59 -5.00
N ASN A 154 2.93 2.01 -3.82
CA ASN A 154 3.42 0.66 -3.48
C ASN A 154 2.90 -0.42 -4.43
N LEU A 155 1.66 -0.27 -4.91
CA LEU A 155 1.02 -1.16 -5.86
C LEU A 155 1.36 -0.84 -7.32
N GLY A 156 2.04 0.27 -7.60
CA GLY A 156 2.28 0.76 -8.96
C GLY A 156 1.07 1.42 -9.62
N LEU A 157 0.05 1.82 -8.84
CA LEU A 157 -1.06 2.64 -9.31
C LEU A 157 -0.63 4.11 -9.37
N HIS A 158 -0.83 4.75 -10.52
CA HIS A 158 -0.39 6.13 -10.72
C HIS A 158 -1.34 7.12 -10.05
N VAL A 159 -0.77 8.03 -9.26
CA VAL A 159 -1.48 9.10 -8.56
C VAL A 159 -0.85 10.47 -8.86
N VAL A 160 -1.71 11.42 -9.20
CA VAL A 160 -1.36 12.77 -9.67
C VAL A 160 -2.23 13.78 -8.93
N GLN A 161 -1.61 14.64 -8.12
CA GLN A 161 -2.28 15.78 -7.52
C GLN A 161 -2.04 17.02 -8.40
N SER A 162 -3.07 17.52 -9.05
CA SER A 162 -3.03 18.73 -9.87
C SER A 162 -4.41 19.38 -9.90
N ARG A 163 -4.60 20.39 -9.05
CA ARG A 163 -5.86 21.16 -9.01
C ARG A 163 -6.18 21.80 -10.36
N ALA A 164 -5.18 22.34 -11.05
CA ALA A 164 -5.36 22.90 -12.39
C ALA A 164 -5.88 21.86 -13.41
N ALA A 165 -5.37 20.63 -13.39
CA ALA A 165 -5.84 19.57 -14.27
C ALA A 165 -7.29 19.16 -13.97
N VAL A 166 -7.64 19.06 -12.69
CA VAL A 166 -9.01 18.74 -12.23
C VAL A 166 -9.99 19.84 -12.60
N ASP A 167 -9.65 21.10 -12.35
CA ASP A 167 -10.53 22.23 -12.62
C ASP A 167 -10.83 22.32 -14.13
N ASP A 168 -9.81 22.14 -14.97
CA ASP A 168 -9.98 22.14 -16.43
C ASP A 168 -10.80 20.94 -16.94
N ALA A 169 -10.52 19.72 -16.47
CA ALA A 169 -11.06 18.45 -17.01
C ALA A 169 -12.58 18.47 -17.30
N GLN A 170 -12.99 17.96 -18.45
CA GLN A 170 -14.40 17.77 -18.84
C GLN A 170 -14.60 16.35 -19.39
N GLU A 171 -15.86 15.94 -19.45
CA GLU A 171 -16.25 14.62 -19.92
C GLU A 171 -15.73 14.36 -21.34
N GLY A 172 -15.16 13.18 -21.57
CA GLY A 172 -14.65 12.77 -22.88
C GLY A 172 -13.28 13.33 -23.27
N ASP A 173 -12.66 14.18 -22.44
CA ASP A 173 -11.29 14.63 -22.68
C ASP A 173 -10.31 13.48 -22.78
N ARG A 174 -9.27 13.68 -23.61
CA ARG A 174 -8.15 12.76 -23.74
C ARG A 174 -6.98 13.27 -22.91
N PHE A 175 -6.42 12.39 -22.10
CA PHE A 175 -5.25 12.66 -21.30
C PHE A 175 -4.09 11.75 -21.70
N THR A 176 -2.88 12.26 -21.50
CA THR A 176 -1.66 11.47 -21.49
C THR A 176 -0.90 11.69 -20.20
N PHE A 177 -0.34 10.62 -19.66
CA PHE A 177 0.58 10.67 -18.52
C PHE A 177 1.86 9.96 -18.89
N ASP A 178 2.99 10.63 -18.72
CA ASP A 178 4.31 10.03 -18.86
C ASP A 178 4.80 9.55 -17.49
N PRO A 179 4.88 8.24 -17.22
CA PRO A 179 5.38 7.75 -15.94
C PRO A 179 6.85 8.11 -15.67
N ALA A 180 7.68 8.36 -16.68
CA ALA A 180 9.09 8.69 -16.46
C ALA A 180 9.26 10.10 -15.90
N THR A 181 8.54 11.07 -16.45
CA THR A 181 8.62 12.49 -16.07
C THR A 181 7.52 12.93 -15.11
N ARG A 182 6.46 12.13 -14.97
CA ARG A 182 5.17 12.48 -14.34
C ARG A 182 4.43 13.62 -15.06
N SER A 183 4.82 13.98 -16.29
CA SER A 183 4.11 15.00 -17.06
C SER A 183 2.68 14.55 -17.37
N LEU A 184 1.69 15.37 -17.01
CA LEU A 184 0.28 15.14 -17.33
C LEU A 184 -0.15 16.15 -18.39
N ARG A 185 -0.75 15.69 -19.49
CA ARG A 185 -1.30 16.55 -20.54
C ARG A 185 -2.75 16.21 -20.81
N ASN A 186 -3.59 17.24 -20.91
CA ASN A 186 -4.91 17.14 -21.52
C ASN A 186 -4.75 17.49 -23.00
N GLU A 187 -4.84 16.49 -23.87
CA GLU A 187 -4.67 16.65 -25.33
C GLU A 187 -5.84 17.42 -25.94
N THR A 188 -7.06 17.22 -25.43
CA THR A 188 -8.27 17.89 -25.93
C THR A 188 -8.20 19.42 -25.73
N ARG A 189 -7.57 19.87 -24.65
CA ARG A 189 -7.41 21.30 -24.34
C ARG A 189 -6.07 21.90 -24.71
N ASP A 190 -5.16 21.09 -25.23
CA ASP A 190 -3.77 21.48 -25.47
C ASP A 190 -3.09 22.12 -24.24
N LYS A 191 -3.27 21.50 -23.06
CA LYS A 191 -2.70 21.97 -21.80
C LYS A 191 -1.86 20.89 -21.13
N THR A 192 -0.71 21.29 -20.61
CA THR A 192 0.18 20.45 -19.79
C THR A 192 0.17 20.96 -18.36
N TYR A 193 0.24 20.02 -17.40
CA TYR A 193 0.20 20.28 -15.99
C TYR A 193 1.41 19.65 -15.31
N GLU A 194 1.99 20.38 -14.37
CA GLU A 194 3.02 19.89 -13.46
C GLU A 194 2.35 19.38 -12.17
N PRO A 195 2.38 18.06 -11.89
CA PRO A 195 1.84 17.54 -10.64
C PRO A 195 2.59 18.04 -9.42
N ALA A 196 1.94 17.96 -8.25
CA ALA A 196 2.63 18.08 -6.98
C ALA A 196 3.82 17.08 -6.90
N PRO A 197 4.98 17.51 -6.39
CA PRO A 197 6.16 16.67 -6.32
C PRO A 197 5.95 15.51 -5.34
N LEU A 198 6.56 14.38 -5.64
CA LEU A 198 6.70 13.27 -4.71
C LEU A 198 7.97 13.45 -3.88
N SER A 199 7.98 12.90 -2.66
CA SER A 199 9.22 12.73 -1.92
C SER A 199 10.20 11.80 -2.66
N PRO A 200 11.51 11.88 -2.39
CA PRO A 200 12.49 11.00 -3.02
C PRO A 200 12.16 9.50 -2.87
N GLN A 201 11.64 9.08 -1.71
CA GLN A 201 11.27 7.69 -1.46
C GLN A 201 10.04 7.25 -2.25
N GLU A 202 9.02 8.11 -2.33
CA GLU A 202 7.83 7.83 -3.14
C GLU A 202 8.22 7.69 -4.62
N GLU A 203 9.13 8.54 -5.10
CA GLU A 203 9.65 8.46 -6.47
C GLU A 203 10.48 7.19 -6.71
N GLU A 204 11.29 6.77 -5.75
CA GLU A 204 12.06 5.51 -5.83
C GLU A 204 11.14 4.29 -5.91
N ILE A 205 10.15 4.18 -5.02
CA ILE A 205 9.19 3.06 -5.00
C ILE A 205 8.43 2.99 -6.31
N ARG A 206 7.95 4.15 -6.78
CA ARG A 206 7.21 4.27 -8.04
C ARG A 206 8.05 3.82 -9.23
N ARG A 207 9.31 4.27 -9.34
CA ARG A 207 10.24 3.87 -10.42
C ARG A 207 10.68 2.42 -10.32
N SER A 208 10.76 1.87 -9.11
CA SER A 208 11.12 0.47 -8.88
C SER A 208 10.03 -0.50 -9.34
N GLY A 209 8.81 -0.03 -9.61
CA GLY A 209 7.66 -0.87 -9.95
C GLY A 209 6.94 -1.44 -8.73
N GLY A 210 7.00 -0.75 -7.58
CA GLY A 210 6.23 -1.07 -6.39
C GLY A 210 7.01 -1.78 -5.27
N ILE A 211 6.33 -1.96 -4.14
CA ILE A 211 6.91 -2.40 -2.88
C ILE A 211 7.43 -3.84 -2.92
N ILE A 212 6.83 -4.73 -3.74
CA ILE A 212 7.30 -6.11 -3.87
C ILE A 212 8.72 -6.14 -4.45
N LYS A 213 8.98 -5.33 -5.49
CA LYS A 213 10.30 -5.25 -6.12
C LYS A 213 11.34 -4.63 -5.19
N VAL A 214 10.98 -3.55 -4.51
CA VAL A 214 11.82 -2.94 -3.47
C VAL A 214 12.11 -3.95 -2.36
N GLY A 215 11.08 -4.63 -1.85
CA GLY A 215 11.19 -5.62 -0.79
C GLY A 215 12.11 -6.79 -1.18
N ARG A 216 11.96 -7.34 -2.39
CA ARG A 216 12.84 -8.42 -2.88
C ARG A 216 14.30 -7.99 -2.98
N ARG A 217 14.55 -6.76 -3.44
CA ARG A 217 15.90 -6.19 -3.51
C ARG A 217 16.54 -6.05 -2.13
N GLU A 218 15.78 -5.58 -1.15
CA GLU A 218 16.25 -5.40 0.24
C GLU A 218 16.26 -6.72 1.04
N PHE A 219 15.60 -7.78 0.55
CA PHE A 219 15.31 -8.98 1.34
C PHE A 219 16.57 -9.67 1.87
N ALA A 220 17.59 -9.88 1.03
CA ALA A 220 18.82 -10.58 1.45
C ALA A 220 19.59 -9.83 2.55
N ASP A 221 19.70 -8.49 2.44
CA ASP A 221 20.30 -7.65 3.49
C ASP A 221 19.44 -7.67 4.76
N SER A 222 18.11 -7.65 4.63
CA SER A 222 17.19 -7.69 5.76
C SER A 222 17.29 -8.99 6.60
N VAL A 223 17.74 -10.08 5.98
CA VAL A 223 17.94 -11.40 6.60
C VAL A 223 19.30 -11.52 7.25
N SER A 224 20.35 -11.04 6.57
CA SER A 224 21.74 -11.16 7.05
C SER A 224 22.11 -10.11 8.11
N ARG A 225 21.48 -8.93 8.08
CA ARG A 225 21.77 -7.83 9.00
C ARG A 225 21.14 -8.06 10.37
N ALA A 226 21.98 -8.19 11.40
CA ALA A 226 21.53 -8.24 12.79
C ALA A 226 20.92 -6.88 13.21
N PRO A 227 19.71 -6.87 13.82
CA PRO A 227 19.15 -5.64 14.36
C PRO A 227 19.99 -5.10 15.49
N GLU A 228 20.22 -3.79 15.47
CA GLU A 228 20.86 -3.06 16.56
C GLU A 228 19.91 -1.93 16.97
N ILE A 229 19.46 -1.92 18.22
CA ILE A 229 18.71 -0.81 18.80
C ILE A 229 19.63 -0.11 19.80
N ARG A 230 20.01 1.13 19.52
CA ARG A 230 20.92 1.91 20.37
C ARG A 230 20.32 3.28 20.64
N TRP A 231 20.13 3.62 21.90
CA TRP A 231 19.60 4.92 22.29
C TRP A 231 20.66 6.04 22.21
N PRO A 232 20.27 7.28 21.88
CA PRO A 232 21.20 8.39 21.81
C PRO A 232 21.76 8.71 23.20
N GLU A 233 23.04 9.06 23.26
CA GLU A 233 23.64 9.55 24.51
C GLU A 233 22.95 10.82 24.98
N ALA A 234 23.00 11.11 26.29
CA ALA A 234 22.30 12.23 26.90
C ALA A 234 22.53 13.58 26.19
N LYS A 235 23.74 13.82 25.66
CA LYS A 235 24.06 15.05 24.92
C LYS A 235 23.31 15.14 23.58
N ALA A 236 23.20 14.04 22.85
CA ALA A 236 22.47 13.96 21.58
C ALA A 236 20.95 13.96 21.83
N ALA A 237 20.49 13.18 22.81
CA ALA A 237 19.09 13.05 23.18
C ALA A 237 18.44 14.41 23.53
N ARG A 238 19.17 15.31 24.20
CA ARG A 238 18.70 16.68 24.54
C ARG A 238 18.32 17.55 23.34
N ARG A 239 18.74 17.18 22.13
CA ARG A 239 18.45 17.90 20.88
C ARG A 239 17.36 17.23 20.04
N LEU A 240 16.85 16.09 20.51
CA LEU A 240 15.87 15.27 19.80
C LEU A 240 14.58 15.25 20.63
N SER A 241 13.45 15.42 19.96
CA SER A 241 12.15 15.05 20.52
C SER A 241 12.10 13.56 20.86
N SER A 242 11.15 13.15 21.71
CA SER A 242 10.96 11.72 22.03
C SER A 242 10.75 10.86 20.78
N THR A 243 10.02 11.36 19.79
CA THR A 243 9.81 10.67 18.50
C THR A 243 11.11 10.52 17.72
N GLU A 244 11.90 11.60 17.62
CA GLU A 244 13.20 11.53 16.96
C GLU A 244 14.16 10.60 17.71
N GLN A 245 14.12 10.54 19.04
CA GLN A 245 14.92 9.59 19.81
C GLN A 245 14.54 8.14 19.51
N ILE A 246 13.24 7.83 19.38
CA ILE A 246 12.77 6.49 18.98
C ILE A 246 13.26 6.16 17.58
N VAL A 247 12.96 7.01 16.59
CA VAL A 247 13.37 6.79 15.19
C VAL A 247 14.88 6.68 15.05
N TRP A 248 15.63 7.56 15.76
CA TRP A 248 17.08 7.49 15.85
C TRP A 248 17.52 6.14 16.38
N SER A 249 16.93 5.67 17.48
CA SER A 249 17.34 4.40 18.08
C SER A 249 17.11 3.20 17.17
N HIS A 250 16.06 3.26 16.35
CA HIS A 250 15.61 2.19 15.47
C HIS A 250 16.20 2.23 14.05
N ARG A 251 16.90 3.29 13.68
CA ARG A 251 17.47 3.44 12.33
C ARG A 251 18.35 2.26 11.96
N VAL A 252 18.13 1.71 10.77
CA VAL A 252 18.95 0.64 10.19
C VAL A 252 20.34 1.18 9.83
N ASP A 253 20.39 2.38 9.27
CA ASP A 253 21.62 3.07 8.87
C ASP A 253 22.11 3.98 10.01
N LYS A 254 23.18 3.58 10.70
CA LYS A 254 23.64 4.26 11.91
C LYS A 254 24.20 5.66 11.69
N ASP A 255 24.62 5.97 10.47
CA ASP A 255 25.10 7.30 10.09
C ASP A 255 23.99 8.19 9.50
N ALA A 256 22.75 7.69 9.40
CA ALA A 256 21.65 8.48 8.87
C ALA A 256 21.27 9.64 9.79
N ASP A 257 21.06 10.80 9.17
CA ASP A 257 20.59 12.02 9.82
C ASP A 257 19.09 11.93 10.10
N VAL A 258 18.71 12.07 11.37
CA VAL A 258 17.31 11.99 11.80
C VAL A 258 16.79 13.39 12.02
N ARG A 259 15.97 13.83 11.06
CA ARG A 259 15.32 15.13 11.06
C ARG A 259 14.00 15.08 10.28
N PRO A 260 13.09 16.05 10.48
CA PRO A 260 11.89 16.17 9.66
C PRO A 260 12.20 16.21 8.16
N GLY A 261 11.44 15.42 7.38
CA GLY A 261 11.60 15.28 5.93
C GLY A 261 12.72 14.31 5.49
N ALA A 262 13.48 13.73 6.42
CA ALA A 262 14.44 12.67 6.07
C ALA A 262 13.72 11.33 5.82
N THR A 263 14.24 10.55 4.87
CA THR A 263 13.85 9.16 4.65
C THR A 263 14.77 8.25 5.44
N LEU A 264 14.19 7.33 6.21
CA LEU A 264 14.94 6.44 7.09
C LEU A 264 14.39 5.02 6.98
N ARG A 265 15.30 4.04 6.98
CA ARG A 265 14.96 2.64 7.25
C ARG A 265 15.01 2.42 8.76
N VAL A 266 13.99 1.79 9.33
CA VAL A 266 13.90 1.54 10.77
C VAL A 266 13.51 0.10 11.06
N TYR A 267 14.02 -0.45 12.16
CA TYR A 267 13.52 -1.71 12.73
C TYR A 267 12.22 -1.46 13.51
N ALA A 268 11.23 -2.32 13.33
CA ALA A 268 9.98 -2.28 14.11
C ALA A 268 10.00 -3.31 15.25
N ASP A 269 9.58 -2.91 16.45
CA ASP A 269 9.41 -3.81 17.60
C ASP A 269 8.20 -4.73 17.46
N LEU A 270 7.20 -4.27 16.73
CA LEU A 270 5.95 -4.97 16.53
C LEU A 270 5.37 -4.61 15.16
N LEU A 271 4.93 -5.63 14.42
CA LEU A 271 4.20 -5.50 13.17
C LEU A 271 2.80 -6.10 13.39
N PRO A 272 1.83 -5.29 13.86
CA PRO A 272 0.48 -5.75 14.08
C PRO A 272 -0.26 -5.91 12.75
N ALA A 273 -1.08 -6.94 12.66
CA ALA A 273 -2.04 -7.17 11.59
C ALA A 273 -3.37 -7.62 12.20
N SER A 274 -4.46 -7.40 11.47
CA SER A 274 -5.77 -7.93 11.81
C SER A 274 -6.34 -8.80 10.69
N ASP A 275 -7.41 -9.54 10.94
CA ASP A 275 -8.26 -10.14 9.88
C ASP A 275 -8.75 -9.10 8.85
N GLY A 276 -8.80 -7.82 9.23
CA GLY A 276 -8.93 -6.65 8.37
C GLY A 276 -7.95 -6.59 7.19
N THR A 277 -6.67 -6.43 7.51
CA THR A 277 -5.60 -6.08 6.54
C THR A 277 -4.53 -7.17 6.38
N GLY A 278 -4.52 -8.13 7.30
CA GLY A 278 -3.59 -9.23 7.39
C GLY A 278 -3.52 -10.10 6.14
N PRO A 279 -4.64 -10.46 5.47
CA PRO A 279 -4.57 -11.22 4.22
C PRO A 279 -3.66 -10.58 3.16
N PHE A 280 -3.77 -9.26 2.97
CA PHE A 280 -2.92 -8.53 2.02
C PHE A 280 -1.47 -8.43 2.49
N ALA A 281 -1.24 -8.20 3.79
CA ALA A 281 0.10 -8.20 4.37
C ALA A 281 0.80 -9.57 4.22
N ILE A 282 0.07 -10.66 4.44
CA ILE A 282 0.52 -12.05 4.25
C ILE A 282 0.85 -12.30 2.78
N HIS A 283 -0.04 -11.92 1.86
CA HIS A 283 0.20 -12.01 0.43
C HIS A 283 1.50 -11.29 0.05
N THR A 284 1.67 -10.04 0.49
CA THR A 284 2.86 -9.21 0.20
C THR A 284 4.13 -9.82 0.80
N PHE A 285 4.06 -10.29 2.04
CA PHE A 285 5.17 -10.99 2.70
C PHE A 285 5.60 -12.23 1.91
N ASN A 286 4.66 -13.06 1.47
CA ASN A 286 4.94 -14.26 0.68
C ASN A 286 5.55 -13.89 -0.69
N GLN A 287 5.03 -12.85 -1.35
CA GLN A 287 5.58 -12.37 -2.61
C GLN A 287 7.02 -11.86 -2.46
N ILE A 288 7.35 -11.18 -1.37
CA ILE A 288 8.69 -10.65 -1.11
C ILE A 288 9.66 -11.76 -0.70
N SER A 289 9.24 -12.63 0.23
CA SER A 289 10.11 -13.62 0.86
C SER A 289 10.20 -14.95 0.11
N GLY A 290 9.32 -15.19 -0.85
CA GLY A 290 9.11 -16.52 -1.44
C GLY A 290 8.12 -17.39 -0.66
N GLY A 291 7.71 -16.98 0.55
CA GLY A 291 6.75 -17.70 1.40
C GLY A 291 7.32 -18.90 2.16
N ASP A 292 8.53 -19.34 1.82
CA ASP A 292 9.15 -20.54 2.41
C ASP A 292 10.60 -20.31 2.87
N VAL A 293 11.04 -19.05 2.98
CA VAL A 293 12.43 -18.73 3.28
C VAL A 293 12.67 -18.29 4.73
N VAL A 294 11.82 -17.43 5.28
CA VAL A 294 12.01 -16.86 6.62
C VAL A 294 10.76 -17.03 7.47
N TYR A 295 10.96 -17.18 8.78
CA TYR A 295 9.88 -16.97 9.73
C TYR A 295 9.51 -15.48 9.80
N PRO A 296 8.22 -15.12 9.84
CA PRO A 296 7.80 -13.74 10.03
C PRO A 296 8.33 -13.20 11.37
N ARG A 297 8.85 -11.97 11.36
CA ARG A 297 9.52 -11.35 12.50
C ARG A 297 8.61 -10.33 13.16
N GLN A 298 8.58 -10.33 14.49
CA GLN A 298 7.86 -9.35 15.31
C GLN A 298 6.36 -9.20 14.97
N VAL A 299 5.77 -10.19 14.31
CA VAL A 299 4.35 -10.15 13.95
C VAL A 299 3.48 -10.31 15.20
N ALA A 300 2.39 -9.56 15.29
CA ALA A 300 1.24 -9.95 16.08
C ALA A 300 -0.03 -9.89 15.22
N TYR A 301 -0.95 -10.81 15.45
CA TYR A 301 -2.15 -10.93 14.65
C TYR A 301 -3.38 -10.99 15.54
N ALA A 302 -4.37 -10.14 15.25
CA ALA A 302 -5.66 -10.12 15.94
C ALA A 302 -6.80 -10.49 14.99
N ASN A 303 -7.80 -11.23 15.49
CA ASN A 303 -9.01 -11.56 14.73
C ASN A 303 -10.20 -10.86 15.40
N ASP A 304 -10.47 -9.64 14.96
CA ASP A 304 -11.33 -8.68 15.66
C ASP A 304 -12.25 -7.86 14.72
N HIS A 305 -12.06 -7.90 13.40
CA HIS A 305 -12.83 -7.07 12.45
C HIS A 305 -14.01 -7.83 11.82
N PHE A 306 -13.82 -9.09 11.44
CA PHE A 306 -14.78 -9.85 10.63
C PHE A 306 -15.47 -10.97 11.41
N VAL A 307 -14.92 -11.36 12.56
CA VAL A 307 -15.41 -12.45 13.42
C VAL A 307 -16.86 -12.28 13.91
N PHE A 308 -17.41 -11.06 13.87
CA PHE A 308 -18.77 -10.77 14.32
C PHE A 308 -19.83 -10.83 13.21
N ASN A 309 -19.42 -10.91 11.95
CA ASN A 309 -20.32 -10.81 10.80
C ASN A 309 -21.15 -12.09 10.56
N ARG A 310 -20.75 -13.21 11.15
CA ARG A 310 -21.46 -14.51 11.11
C ARG A 310 -21.82 -14.94 9.68
N ASN A 311 -20.87 -14.83 8.76
CA ASN A 311 -21.02 -15.29 7.37
C ASN A 311 -19.75 -16.00 6.88
N GLU A 312 -19.93 -16.88 5.89
CA GLU A 312 -18.88 -17.77 5.38
C GLU A 312 -17.68 -16.99 4.80
N GLU A 313 -17.92 -15.87 4.14
CA GLU A 313 -16.88 -15.04 3.54
C GLU A 313 -15.94 -14.45 4.60
N SER A 314 -16.52 -13.95 5.69
CA SER A 314 -15.79 -13.40 6.85
C SER A 314 -15.02 -14.49 7.60
N ASP A 315 -15.61 -15.68 7.73
CA ASP A 315 -14.95 -16.84 8.35
C ASP A 315 -13.73 -17.27 7.53
N LYS A 316 -13.87 -17.36 6.19
CA LYS A 316 -12.75 -17.68 5.27
C LYS A 316 -11.62 -16.65 5.36
N GLN A 317 -11.96 -15.36 5.41
CA GLN A 317 -10.94 -14.31 5.56
C GLN A 317 -10.16 -14.44 6.87
N THR A 318 -10.87 -14.68 7.97
CA THR A 318 -10.27 -14.92 9.29
C THR A 318 -9.36 -16.15 9.25
N ASP A 319 -9.76 -17.18 8.51
CA ASP A 319 -8.98 -18.42 8.35
C ASP A 319 -7.64 -18.22 7.65
N ILE A 320 -7.49 -17.20 6.78
CA ILE A 320 -6.18 -16.87 6.15
C ILE A 320 -5.15 -16.56 7.24
N GLY A 321 -5.49 -15.67 8.17
CA GLY A 321 -4.62 -15.29 9.29
C GLY A 321 -4.34 -16.46 10.23
N ARG A 322 -5.37 -17.29 10.48
CA ARG A 322 -5.25 -18.51 11.29
C ARG A 322 -4.29 -19.52 10.69
N GLN A 323 -4.41 -19.81 9.41
CA GLN A 323 -3.54 -20.76 8.70
C GLN A 323 -2.10 -20.26 8.67
N PHE A 324 -1.89 -18.96 8.42
CA PHE A 324 -0.57 -18.35 8.51
C PHE A 324 0.05 -18.49 9.90
N ALA A 325 -0.72 -18.20 10.95
CA ALA A 325 -0.27 -18.34 12.32
C ALA A 325 0.08 -19.80 12.67
N GLN A 326 -0.74 -20.77 12.26
CA GLN A 326 -0.47 -22.19 12.47
C GLN A 326 0.80 -22.64 11.72
N HIS A 327 0.96 -22.23 10.47
CA HIS A 327 2.11 -22.59 9.64
C HIS A 327 3.44 -22.15 10.27
N TYR A 328 3.50 -20.93 10.81
CA TYR A 328 4.72 -20.40 11.44
C TYR A 328 4.81 -20.59 12.96
N GLY A 329 3.82 -21.26 13.58
CA GLY A 329 3.77 -21.49 15.02
C GLY A 329 3.59 -20.22 15.85
N ILE A 330 2.84 -19.23 15.33
CA ILE A 330 2.55 -17.97 16.02
C ILE A 330 1.38 -18.20 16.98
N GLY A 331 1.69 -18.31 18.28
CA GLY A 331 0.70 -18.49 19.35
C GLY A 331 0.59 -17.29 20.29
N LYS A 332 -0.12 -17.46 21.41
CA LYS A 332 -0.18 -16.46 22.49
C LYS A 332 1.24 -16.11 22.98
N PRO A 333 1.55 -14.83 23.27
CA PRO A 333 0.66 -13.66 23.25
C PRO A 333 0.61 -12.91 21.90
N ARG A 334 1.21 -13.43 20.83
CA ARG A 334 1.31 -12.75 19.53
C ARG A 334 0.16 -13.09 18.57
N TYR A 335 -0.73 -14.00 18.96
CA TYR A 335 -1.93 -14.33 18.20
C TYR A 335 -3.16 -14.27 19.11
N ALA A 336 -4.12 -13.43 18.76
CA ALA A 336 -5.43 -13.35 19.41
C ALA A 336 -6.47 -14.10 18.57
N THR A 337 -7.15 -15.06 19.21
CA THR A 337 -8.19 -15.89 18.60
C THR A 337 -9.51 -15.12 18.48
N PRO A 338 -10.43 -15.51 17.57
CA PRO A 338 -11.76 -14.93 17.52
C PRO A 338 -12.43 -14.93 18.90
N GLY A 339 -12.84 -13.74 19.35
CA GLY A 339 -13.45 -13.53 20.67
C GLY A 339 -12.50 -13.12 21.79
N ASP A 340 -11.17 -13.13 21.59
CA ASP A 340 -10.22 -12.55 22.54
C ASP A 340 -10.35 -11.00 22.60
N GLY A 341 -10.85 -10.37 21.53
CA GLY A 341 -11.07 -8.91 21.43
C GLY A 341 -9.87 -8.12 20.92
N ILE A 342 -10.00 -6.79 20.95
CA ILE A 342 -8.93 -5.81 20.64
C ILE A 342 -7.95 -5.70 21.81
#